data_AF-X1EGP4-F1
#
_entry.id   AF-X1EGP4-F1
#
_cell.length_a   1.000
_cell.length_b   1.000
_cell.length_c   1.000
_cell.angle_alpha   90.00
_cell.angle_beta   90.00
_cell.angle_gamma   90.00
#
_symmetry.space_group_name_H-M   'P 1'
#
loop_
_entity.id
_entity.type
_entity.pdbx_description
1 polymer ?
#
loop_
_entity_poly.entity_id
_entity_poly.type
_entity_poly.pdbx_seq_one_letter_code
_entity_poly.pdbx_strand_id
1 'polypeptide(L)'
;MMEIFGLGRNFLPEEGFAEKDFHCGFMNTNKSQNLLKYQKHTLEDYYKDVKRKIGSKKHFMPAIKWMIRLNLLKRSEPYKRHKFFRKKAGAFTISENKLIRRILAANFNRIELLEKKIEKLEKLTANSFEGEEEISNVNQIQSV
;
A
#
# COMPACT_ATOMS: atom_id res chain seq x y z
N MET A 1 7.96 -10.86 17.56
CA MET A 1 9.32 -11.10 17.02
C MET A 1 10.42 -10.27 17.70
N MET A 2 10.44 -8.93 17.63
CA MET A 2 11.53 -8.10 18.19
C MET A 2 11.78 -8.30 19.69
N GLU A 3 10.73 -8.55 20.46
CA GLU A 3 10.82 -8.88 21.89
C GLU A 3 11.53 -10.22 22.15
N ILE A 4 11.33 -11.22 21.28
CA ILE A 4 12.00 -12.52 21.39
C ILE A 4 13.51 -12.33 21.23
N PHE A 5 13.93 -11.42 20.34
CA PHE A 5 15.33 -10.98 20.19
C PHE A 5 15.84 -10.07 21.32
N GLY A 6 15.04 -9.73 22.34
CA GLY A 6 15.47 -8.86 23.44
C GLY A 6 15.52 -7.37 23.10
N LEU A 7 14.93 -6.97 21.96
CA LEU A 7 14.90 -5.58 21.52
C LEU A 7 13.67 -4.82 22.07
N GLY A 8 12.60 -5.54 22.42
CA GLY A 8 11.35 -5.01 23.00
C GLY A 8 10.20 -4.90 22.00
N ARG A 9 9.00 -4.59 22.49
CA ARG A 9 7.76 -4.52 21.68
C ARG A 9 7.68 -3.27 20.79
N ASN A 10 8.23 -2.14 21.24
CA ASN A 10 8.16 -0.86 20.50
C ASN A 10 9.55 -0.46 19.98
N PHE A 11 10.27 -1.44 19.42
CA PHE A 11 11.67 -1.27 19.06
C PHE A 11 11.89 -0.40 17.81
N LEU A 12 10.93 -0.35 16.90
CA LEU A 12 10.96 0.48 15.69
C LEU A 12 9.72 1.38 15.68
N PRO A 13 9.83 2.61 15.16
CA PRO A 13 8.69 3.52 15.02
C PRO A 13 7.83 3.09 13.81
N GLU A 14 6.56 3.49 13.79
CA GLU A 14 5.59 3.05 12.76
C GLU A 14 6.00 3.51 11.35
N GLU A 15 6.60 4.69 11.23
CA GLU A 15 7.06 5.25 9.96
C GLU A 15 8.28 4.49 9.38
N GLY A 16 8.82 3.54 10.15
CA GLY A 16 9.81 2.58 9.70
C GLY A 16 9.25 1.44 8.85
N PHE A 17 7.93 1.25 8.85
CA PHE A 17 7.25 0.20 8.12
C PHE A 17 6.62 0.74 6.83
N ALA A 18 6.50 -0.12 5.82
CA ALA A 18 5.77 0.21 4.62
C ALA A 18 4.27 0.09 4.89
N GLU A 19 3.48 1.09 4.48
CA GLU A 19 2.02 1.04 4.57
C GLU A 19 1.37 0.40 3.34
N LYS A 20 2.10 0.40 2.21
CA LYS A 20 1.63 -0.05 0.89
C LYS A 20 2.75 -0.69 0.08
N ASP A 21 2.39 -1.27 -1.06
CA ASP A 21 3.30 -1.88 -2.04
C ASP A 21 3.98 -3.18 -1.55
N PHE A 22 3.21 -4.05 -0.90
CA PHE A 22 3.69 -5.39 -0.55
C PHE A 22 3.71 -6.30 -1.78
N HIS A 23 4.86 -6.91 -2.06
CA HIS A 23 5.00 -7.87 -3.17
C HIS A 23 4.35 -9.23 -2.87
N CYS A 24 3.97 -9.50 -1.62
CA CYS A 24 3.36 -10.76 -1.22
C CYS A 24 1.84 -10.62 -1.16
N GLY A 25 1.14 -11.40 -1.99
CA GLY A 25 -0.30 -11.58 -1.90
C GLY A 25 -0.70 -12.67 -0.89
N PHE A 26 -1.94 -12.60 -0.41
CA PHE A 26 -2.53 -13.69 0.37
C PHE A 26 -2.93 -14.85 -0.55
N MET A 27 -2.50 -16.06 -0.23
CA MET A 27 -2.82 -17.26 -1.02
C MET A 27 -3.69 -18.23 -0.21
N ASN A 28 -4.81 -18.65 -0.79
CA ASN A 28 -5.63 -19.71 -0.20
C ASN A 28 -4.99 -21.07 -0.47
N THR A 29 -4.71 -21.82 0.60
CA THR A 29 -4.00 -23.10 0.54
C THR A 29 -4.86 -24.28 1.01
N ASN A 30 -6.17 -24.11 1.22
CA ASN A 30 -7.03 -25.17 1.79
C ASN A 30 -7.04 -26.44 0.92
N LYS A 31 -7.21 -26.30 -0.41
CA LYS A 31 -7.27 -27.46 -1.32
C LYS A 31 -5.92 -28.19 -1.41
N SER A 32 -4.84 -27.45 -1.58
CA SER A 32 -3.49 -28.01 -1.66
C SER A 32 -3.09 -28.67 -0.34
N GLN A 33 -3.43 -28.06 0.79
CA GLN A 33 -3.12 -28.59 2.11
C GLN A 33 -3.93 -29.86 2.41
N ASN A 34 -5.21 -29.94 2.02
CA ASN A 34 -6.01 -31.16 2.21
C ASN A 34 -5.42 -32.36 1.44
N LEU A 35 -4.90 -32.11 0.23
CA LEU A 35 -4.30 -33.15 -0.61
C LEU A 35 -2.88 -33.54 -0.14
N LEU A 36 -2.01 -32.55 0.09
CA LEU A 36 -0.57 -32.76 0.25
C LEU A 36 -0.10 -32.76 1.72
N LYS A 37 -0.90 -32.22 2.64
CA LYS A 37 -0.62 -32.15 4.09
C LYS A 37 0.79 -31.62 4.42
N TYR A 38 1.24 -30.58 3.71
CA TYR A 38 2.60 -30.05 3.81
C TYR A 38 2.80 -29.02 4.92
N GLN A 39 1.78 -28.24 5.26
CA GLN A 39 1.80 -27.29 6.38
C GLN A 39 1.65 -28.06 7.70
N LYS A 40 2.76 -28.45 8.31
CA LYS A 40 2.80 -29.17 9.60
C LYS A 40 3.11 -28.28 10.79
N HIS A 41 3.59 -27.07 10.54
CA HIS A 41 4.01 -26.12 11.56
C HIS A 41 3.19 -24.84 11.45
N THR A 42 2.90 -24.27 12.61
CA THR A 42 2.25 -22.96 12.74
C THR A 42 3.28 -21.86 12.91
N LEU A 43 2.82 -20.61 12.82
CA LEU A 43 3.63 -19.44 13.14
C LEU A 43 4.14 -19.49 14.60
N GLU A 44 3.36 -20.08 15.51
CA GLU A 44 3.72 -20.20 16.93
C GLU A 44 4.89 -21.17 17.13
N ASP A 45 4.94 -22.26 16.36
CA ASP A 45 6.06 -23.21 16.39
C ASP A 45 7.35 -22.54 15.92
N TYR A 46 7.26 -21.73 14.86
CA TYR A 46 8.38 -20.90 14.42
C TYR A 46 8.85 -19.94 15.53
N TYR A 47 7.95 -19.29 16.27
CA TYR A 47 8.34 -18.43 17.39
C TYR A 47 9.04 -19.18 18.52
N LYS A 48 8.59 -20.41 18.83
CA LYS A 48 9.27 -21.28 19.81
C LYS A 48 10.68 -21.62 19.36
N ASP A 49 10.86 -21.98 18.09
CA ASP A 49 12.18 -22.30 17.53
C ASP A 49 13.13 -21.12 17.58
N VAL A 50 12.65 -19.93 17.22
CA VAL A 50 13.47 -18.73 17.29
C VAL A 50 13.82 -18.38 18.73
N LYS A 51 12.87 -18.50 19.68
CA LYS A 51 13.13 -18.29 21.11
C LYS A 51 14.20 -19.25 21.62
N ARG A 52 14.12 -20.53 21.24
CA ARG A 52 15.13 -21.56 21.58
C ARG A 52 16.50 -21.22 21.00
N LYS A 53 16.57 -20.76 19.75
CA LYS A 53 17.82 -20.39 19.08
C LYS A 53 18.51 -19.18 19.71
N ILE A 54 17.73 -18.19 20.17
CA ILE A 54 18.27 -16.99 20.82
C ILE A 54 18.73 -17.32 22.24
N GLY A 55 17.92 -18.07 22.99
CA GLY A 55 18.24 -18.52 24.34
C GLY A 55 18.70 -17.37 25.25
N SER A 56 19.85 -17.55 25.89
CA SER A 56 20.46 -16.57 26.81
C SER A 56 21.05 -15.34 26.12
N LYS A 57 21.27 -15.36 24.80
CA LYS A 57 21.81 -14.20 24.06
C LYS A 57 20.89 -12.99 24.15
N LYS A 58 19.60 -13.22 24.41
CA LYS A 58 18.59 -12.17 24.63
C LYS A 58 19.03 -11.12 25.66
N HIS A 59 19.78 -11.52 26.69
CA HIS A 59 20.20 -10.61 27.77
C HIS A 59 21.29 -9.61 27.35
N PHE A 60 22.08 -9.92 26.31
CA PHE A 60 23.11 -9.03 25.78
C PHE A 60 22.59 -8.06 24.72
N MET A 61 21.42 -8.36 24.15
CA MET A 61 20.81 -7.56 23.07
C MET A 61 20.47 -6.11 23.44
N PRO A 62 20.05 -5.79 24.69
CA PRO A 62 19.84 -4.41 25.12
C PRO A 62 21.06 -3.51 24.97
N ALA A 63 22.28 -4.03 25.17
CA ALA A 63 23.51 -3.24 25.10
C ALA A 63 23.79 -2.72 23.68
N ILE A 64 23.50 -3.53 22.66
CA ILE A 64 23.71 -3.19 21.24
C ILE A 64 22.44 -2.66 20.56
N LYS A 65 21.32 -2.58 21.30
CA LYS A 65 19.98 -2.22 20.80
C LYS A 65 19.98 -0.93 20.00
N TRP A 66 20.70 0.09 20.47
CA TRP A 66 20.76 1.41 19.82
C TRP A 66 21.40 1.33 18.43
N MET A 67 22.51 0.58 18.31
CA MET A 67 23.24 0.41 17.05
C MET A 67 22.38 -0.34 16.02
N ILE A 68 21.70 -1.40 16.46
CA ILE A 68 20.77 -2.16 15.63
C ILE A 68 19.64 -1.26 15.13
N ARG A 69 19.05 -0.45 16.02
CA ARG A 69 17.95 0.46 15.66
C ARG A 69 18.39 1.45 14.59
N LEU A 70 19.54 2.08 14.75
CA LEU A 70 20.07 3.01 13.75
C LEU A 70 20.31 2.32 12.41
N ASN A 71 20.91 1.12 12.42
CA ASN A 71 21.21 0.41 11.18
C ASN A 71 19.94 0.06 10.40
N LEU A 72 18.92 -0.45 11.09
CA LEU A 72 17.63 -0.77 10.50
C LEU A 72 16.93 0.48 9.93
N LEU A 73 16.86 1.56 10.72
CA LEU A 73 16.23 2.81 10.28
C LEU A 73 16.97 3.48 9.12
N LYS A 74 18.29 3.31 9.05
CA LYS A 74 19.08 3.79 7.90
C LYS A 74 18.76 3.00 6.62
N ARG A 75 18.32 1.74 6.72
CA ARG A 75 17.99 0.89 5.58
C ARG A 75 16.53 1.04 5.13
N SER A 76 15.61 1.36 6.03
CA SER A 76 14.19 1.50 5.70
C SER A 76 13.94 2.74 4.83
N GLU A 77 13.60 2.51 3.56
CA GLU A 77 13.07 3.53 2.64
C GLU A 77 11.88 4.34 3.18
N PRO A 78 10.84 3.75 3.80
CA PRO A 78 9.71 4.54 4.32
C PRO A 78 10.17 5.56 5.37
N TYR A 79 11.08 5.17 6.27
CA TYR A 79 11.62 6.06 7.28
C TYR A 79 12.45 7.20 6.70
N LYS A 80 13.25 6.93 5.67
CA LYS A 80 14.03 7.96 4.97
C LYS A 80 13.11 9.00 4.36
N ARG A 81 12.06 8.57 3.66
CA ARG A 81 11.04 9.46 3.08
C ARG A 81 10.39 10.29 4.18
N HIS A 82 9.89 9.66 5.24
CA HIS A 82 9.27 10.37 6.37
C HIS A 82 10.22 11.44 6.96
N LYS A 83 11.47 11.08 7.25
CA LYS A 83 12.48 12.01 7.80
C LYS A 83 12.79 13.16 6.83
N PHE A 84 12.86 12.89 5.54
CA PHE A 84 13.06 13.90 4.50
C PHE A 84 11.89 14.89 4.44
N PHE A 85 10.66 14.39 4.38
CA PHE A 85 9.47 15.24 4.37
C PHE A 85 9.31 16.03 5.65
N ARG A 86 9.57 15.45 6.83
CA ARG A 86 9.54 16.18 8.10
C ARG A 86 10.55 17.33 8.14
N LYS A 87 11.77 17.12 7.63
CA LYS A 87 12.78 18.18 7.53
C LYS A 87 12.38 19.27 6.55
N LYS A 88 11.82 18.91 5.39
CA LYS A 88 11.40 19.88 4.38
C LYS A 88 10.11 20.61 4.75
N ALA A 89 9.13 19.95 5.37
CA ALA A 89 7.89 20.57 5.81
C ALA A 89 8.13 21.72 6.80
N GLY A 90 9.15 21.60 7.66
CA GLY A 90 9.59 22.70 8.52
C GLY A 90 10.49 23.74 7.85
N ALA A 91 10.95 23.49 6.62
CA ALA A 91 11.88 24.36 5.87
C ALA A 91 11.25 25.01 4.62
N PHE A 92 10.05 24.60 4.20
CA PHE A 92 9.34 25.25 3.11
C PHE A 92 8.91 26.65 3.53
N THR A 93 9.40 27.65 2.81
CA THR A 93 8.96 29.03 2.98
C THR A 93 7.46 29.15 2.66
N ILE A 94 6.77 30.14 3.24
CA ILE A 94 5.31 30.35 3.04
C ILE A 94 4.94 30.42 1.54
N SER A 95 5.85 30.93 0.69
CA SER A 95 5.67 31.03 -0.76
C SER A 95 5.69 29.68 -1.48
N GLU A 96 6.57 28.76 -1.08
CA GLU A 96 6.66 27.42 -1.68
C GLU A 96 5.45 26.56 -1.31
N ASN A 97 4.97 26.67 -0.06
CA ASN A 97 3.72 26.03 0.37
C ASN A 97 2.50 26.56 -0.41
N LYS A 98 2.48 27.83 -0.81
CA LYS A 98 1.43 28.42 -1.66
C LYS A 98 1.46 27.86 -3.08
N LEU A 99 2.66 27.66 -3.64
CA LEU A 99 2.84 27.07 -4.97
C LEU A 99 2.42 25.59 -4.99
N ILE A 100 2.84 24.81 -3.98
CA ILE A 100 2.45 23.41 -3.83
C ILE A 100 0.92 23.27 -3.72
N ARG A 101 0.27 24.11 -2.89
CA ARG A 101 -1.20 24.14 -2.79
C ARG A 101 -1.88 24.50 -4.10
N ARG A 102 -1.34 25.47 -4.86
CA ARG A 102 -1.87 25.84 -6.19
C ARG A 102 -1.75 24.71 -7.20
N ILE A 103 -0.60 24.02 -7.24
CA ILE A 103 -0.38 22.88 -8.14
C ILE A 103 -1.35 21.73 -7.78
N LEU A 104 -1.53 21.44 -6.49
CA LEU A 104 -2.48 20.42 -6.04
C LEU A 104 -3.92 20.76 -6.46
N ALA A 105 -4.34 22.01 -6.26
CA ALA A 105 -5.68 22.48 -6.65
C ALA A 105 -5.89 22.47 -8.17
N ALA A 106 -4.87 22.87 -8.95
CA ALA A 106 -4.94 22.84 -10.41
C ALA A 106 -5.08 21.42 -10.95
N ASN A 107 -4.38 20.45 -10.35
CA ASN A 107 -4.51 19.04 -10.72
C ASN A 107 -5.87 18.46 -10.33
N PHE A 108 -6.43 18.85 -9.17
CA PHE A 108 -7.77 18.42 -8.75
C PHE A 108 -8.86 18.91 -9.72
N ASN A 109 -8.85 20.20 -10.07
CA ASN A 109 -9.81 20.75 -11.04
C ASN A 109 -9.69 20.09 -12.42
N ARG A 110 -8.47 19.70 -12.81
CA ARG A 110 -8.23 19.00 -14.06
C ARG A 110 -8.82 17.59 -14.05
N ILE A 111 -8.78 16.88 -12.91
CA ILE A 111 -9.42 15.57 -12.73
C ILE A 111 -10.94 15.72 -12.84
N GLU A 112 -11.55 16.66 -12.12
CA GLU A 112 -13.00 16.90 -12.15
C GLU A 112 -13.51 17.24 -13.57
N LEU A 113 -12.74 18.05 -14.31
CA LEU A 113 -13.04 18.37 -15.71
C LEU A 113 -13.00 17.13 -16.60
N LEU A 114 -12.05 16.22 -16.37
CA LEU A 114 -11.92 14.99 -17.13
C LEU A 114 -13.07 14.03 -16.84
N GLU A 115 -13.49 13.90 -15.57
CA GLU A 115 -14.65 13.10 -15.18
C GLU A 115 -15.93 13.60 -15.88
N LYS A 116 -16.18 14.91 -15.88
CA LYS A 116 -17.31 15.52 -16.61
C LYS A 116 -17.27 15.26 -18.11
N LYS A 117 -16.08 15.26 -18.71
CA LYS A 117 -15.91 14.94 -20.14
C LYS A 117 -16.18 13.47 -20.44
N ILE A 118 -15.74 12.57 -19.57
CA ILE A 118 -16.02 11.13 -19.69
C ILE A 118 -17.54 10.90 -19.62
N GLU A 119 -18.22 11.47 -18.63
CA GLU A 119 -19.68 11.35 -18.49
C GLU A 119 -20.44 11.87 -19.72
N LYS A 120 -19.97 12.99 -20.31
CA LYS A 120 -20.57 13.53 -21.54
C LYS A 120 -20.37 12.58 -22.73
N LEU A 121 -19.20 11.96 -22.85
CA LEU A 121 -18.93 10.99 -23.90
C LEU A 121 -19.79 9.74 -23.75
N GLU A 122 -19.95 9.22 -22.53
CA GLU A 122 -20.83 8.09 -22.24
C GLU A 122 -22.28 8.36 -22.63
N LYS A 123 -22.81 9.55 -22.33
CA LYS A 123 -24.16 9.96 -22.75
C LYS A 123 -24.30 10.05 -24.28
N LEU A 124 -23.29 10.58 -24.97
CA LEU A 124 -23.30 10.64 -26.43
C LEU A 124 -23.26 9.24 -27.04
N THR A 125 -22.43 8.35 -26.51
CA THR A 125 -22.37 6.96 -26.95
C THR A 125 -23.69 6.24 -26.70
N ALA A 126 -24.31 6.41 -25.52
CA ALA A 126 -25.63 5.85 -25.22
C ALA A 126 -26.70 6.32 -26.22
N ASN A 127 -26.76 7.62 -26.49
CA ASN A 127 -27.69 8.19 -27.48
C ASN A 127 -27.42 7.70 -28.91
N SER A 128 -26.15 7.46 -29.27
CA SER A 128 -25.79 6.88 -30.57
C SER A 128 -26.21 5.43 -30.70
N PHE A 129 -26.13 4.63 -29.62
CA PHE A 129 -26.63 3.26 -29.59
C PHE A 129 -28.16 3.19 -29.66
N GLU A 130 -28.87 4.06 -28.93
CA GLU A 130 -30.34 4.17 -29.01
C GLU A 130 -30.82 4.57 -30.42
N GLY A 131 -30.09 5.47 -31.09
CA GLY A 131 -30.38 5.83 -32.48
C GLY A 131 -30.15 4.70 -33.48
N GLU A 132 -29.18 3.82 -33.26
CA GLU A 132 -28.97 2.62 -34.10
C GLU A 132 -30.05 1.55 -33.86
N GLU A 133 -30.54 1.38 -32.63
CA GLU A 133 -31.66 0.48 -32.31
C GLU A 133 -32.98 0.93 -32.94
N GLU A 134 -33.30 2.23 -32.93
CA GLU A 134 -34.48 2.78 -33.60
C GLU A 134 -34.43 2.57 -35.12
N ILE A 135 -33.28 2.81 -35.77
CA ILE A 135 -33.11 2.60 -37.22
C ILE A 135 -33.23 1.11 -37.59
N SER A 136 -32.77 0.21 -36.72
CA SER A 136 -32.91 -1.25 -36.93
C SER A 136 -34.37 -1.72 -36.80
N ASN A 137 -35.14 -1.17 -35.85
CA ASN A 137 -36.55 -1.50 -35.65
C ASN A 137 -37.44 -0.93 -36.78
N VAL A 138 -37.17 0.28 -37.26
CA VAL A 138 -37.91 0.89 -38.38
C VAL A 138 -37.72 0.08 -39.67
N ASN A 139 -36.52 -0.42 -39.93
CA ASN A 139 -36.25 -1.25 -41.11
C ASN A 139 -36.86 -2.66 -41.01
N GLN A 140 -37.08 -3.21 -39.81
CA GLN A 140 -37.80 -4.48 -39.63
C GLN A 140 -39.32 -4.33 -39.80
N ILE A 141 -39.89 -3.17 -39.46
CA ILE A 141 -41.33 -2.90 -39.60
C ILE A 141 -41.72 -2.63 -41.06
N GLN A 142 -40.80 -2.13 -41.89
CA GLN A 142 -41.03 -1.91 -43.32
C GLN A 142 -40.83 -3.17 -44.20
N SER A 143 -40.39 -4.30 -43.63
CA SER A 143 -40.19 -5.57 -44.35
C SER A 143 -41.21 -6.67 -44.03
N VAL A 144 -42.38 -6.31 -43.48
CA VAL A 144 -43.58 -7.16 -43.35
C VAL A 144 -44.68 -6.59 -44.22
#